data_AF-A0A5N0EED1-F1
#
_entry.id   AF-A0A5N0EED1-F1
#
_cell.length_a   1.000
_cell.length_b   1.000
_cell.length_c   1.000
_cell.angle_alpha   90.00
_cell.angle_beta   90.00
_cell.angle_gamma   90.00
#
_symmetry.space_group_name_H-M   'P 1'
#
loop_
_entity.id
_entity.type
_entity.pdbx_description
1 polymer ?
#
loop_
_entity_poly.entity_id
_entity_poly.type
_entity_poly.pdbx_seq_one_letter_code
_entity_poly.pdbx_strand_id
1 'polypeptide(L)'
;MLGIASGLSAAGVATAAVTVPFQIAPAPFGNPNGSFDAPAIQCVAVVGDQPGVVVITGGKPGGWGCMLTAPVQWVNLSTGATGATRLSDGLNGIPAQASVNTGAGQVVFMVSSPSSATVTPGFATLYVP
;
A
#
# COMPACT_ATOMS: atom_id res chain seq x y z
N MET A 1 38.42 10.77 -36.47
CA MET A 1 36.97 10.47 -36.51
C MET A 1 36.48 10.38 -35.07
N LEU A 2 35.77 11.40 -34.61
CA LEU A 2 35.22 11.47 -33.25
C LEU A 2 33.76 11.00 -33.35
N GLY A 3 33.49 9.76 -32.93
CA GLY A 3 32.14 9.18 -32.94
C GLY A 3 31.36 9.66 -31.72
N ILE A 4 30.33 10.48 -31.94
CA ILE A 4 29.41 10.93 -30.90
C ILE A 4 28.34 9.84 -30.77
N ALA A 5 28.43 9.00 -29.73
CA ALA A 5 27.40 8.01 -29.44
C ALA A 5 26.20 8.72 -28.79
N SER A 6 25.16 8.96 -29.57
CA SER A 6 23.86 9.42 -29.09
C SER A 6 23.19 8.29 -28.30
N GLY A 7 23.23 8.38 -26.96
CA GLY A 7 22.50 7.46 -26.09
C GLY A 7 21.00 7.71 -26.22
N LEU A 8 20.27 6.75 -26.79
CA LEU A 8 18.81 6.71 -26.73
C LEU A 8 18.41 6.58 -25.26
N SER A 9 17.90 7.66 -24.66
CA SER A 9 17.18 7.59 -23.41
C SER A 9 15.96 6.68 -23.63
N ALA A 10 15.96 5.49 -23.02
CA ALA A 10 14.77 4.66 -22.98
C ALA A 10 13.67 5.47 -22.29
N ALA A 11 12.69 5.95 -23.07
CA ALA A 11 11.50 6.56 -22.54
C ALA A 11 10.81 5.51 -21.67
N GLY A 12 10.86 5.69 -20.35
CA GLY A 12 10.12 4.86 -19.41
C GLY A 12 8.64 4.88 -19.81
N VAL A 13 8.05 3.70 -19.96
CA VAL A 13 6.62 3.58 -20.25
C VAL A 13 5.90 4.12 -19.02
N ALA A 14 5.24 5.27 -19.16
CA ALA A 14 4.39 5.80 -18.10
C ALA A 14 3.19 4.85 -17.96
N THR A 15 3.28 3.91 -17.02
CA THR A 15 2.15 3.08 -16.63
C THR A 15 1.22 3.94 -15.77
N ALA A 16 -0.06 3.97 -16.14
CA ALA A 16 -1.05 4.68 -15.34
C ALA A 16 -1.07 4.10 -13.92
N ALA A 17 -1.17 4.98 -12.92
CA ALA A 17 -1.29 4.56 -11.54
C ALA A 17 -2.50 3.64 -11.37
N VAL A 18 -2.28 2.44 -10.85
CA VAL A 18 -3.33 1.46 -10.57
C VAL A 18 -3.63 1.50 -9.09
N THR A 19 -4.90 1.70 -8.76
CA THR A 19 -5.40 1.61 -7.39
C THR A 19 -5.99 0.23 -7.14
N VAL A 20 -5.41 -0.52 -6.21
CA VAL A 20 -5.84 -1.85 -5.80
C VAL A 20 -6.54 -1.73 -4.43
N PRO A 21 -7.87 -1.86 -4.36
CA PRO A 21 -8.58 -1.81 -3.08
C PRO A 21 -8.39 -3.10 -2.28
N PHE A 22 -8.30 -2.96 -0.96
CA PHE A 22 -8.36 -4.10 -0.04
C PHE A 22 -9.04 -3.67 1.26
N GLN A 23 -9.80 -4.60 1.87
CA GLN A 23 -10.58 -4.28 3.06
C GLN A 23 -9.94 -4.87 4.31
N ILE A 24 -10.00 -4.10 5.40
CA ILE A 24 -9.79 -4.60 6.75
C ILE A 24 -11.19 -4.82 7.32
N ALA A 25 -11.54 -6.09 7.54
CA ALA A 25 -12.87 -6.43 8.03
C ALA A 25 -13.00 -5.97 9.49
N PRO A 26 -14.08 -5.25 9.85
CA PRO A 26 -14.30 -4.75 11.22
C PRO A 26 -14.50 -5.85 12.27
N ALA A 27 -14.46 -7.13 11.89
CA ALA A 27 -14.72 -8.24 12.79
C ALA A 27 -13.53 -8.49 13.73
N PRO A 28 -13.75 -8.45 15.05
CA PRO A 28 -12.89 -9.12 16.02
C PRO A 28 -12.58 -10.56 15.64
N PHE A 29 -11.31 -10.96 15.75
CA PHE A 29 -10.93 -12.35 16.02
C PHE A 29 -11.87 -12.90 17.09
N GLY A 30 -12.81 -13.77 16.69
CA GLY A 30 -13.74 -14.43 17.61
C GLY A 30 -15.09 -13.76 17.87
N ASN A 31 -15.45 -12.64 17.23
CA ASN A 31 -16.84 -12.18 17.20
C ASN A 31 -17.49 -12.52 15.85
N PRO A 32 -18.19 -13.66 15.73
CA PRO A 32 -18.86 -14.05 14.49
C PRO A 32 -19.98 -13.09 14.06
N ASN A 33 -20.40 -12.14 14.91
CA ASN A 33 -21.40 -11.13 14.58
C ASN A 33 -20.80 -9.78 14.15
N GLY A 34 -19.48 -9.60 14.23
CA GLY A 34 -18.85 -8.29 14.02
C GLY A 34 -19.47 -7.18 14.89
N SER A 35 -19.07 -5.93 14.66
CA SER A 35 -20.00 -4.82 14.92
C SER A 35 -20.68 -4.56 13.57
N PHE A 36 -21.95 -4.94 13.44
CA PHE A 36 -22.71 -4.74 12.20
C PHE A 36 -22.77 -3.26 11.80
N ASP A 37 -22.60 -2.36 12.78
CA ASP A 37 -22.65 -0.91 12.64
C ASP A 37 -21.29 -0.26 12.33
N ALA A 38 -20.20 -1.01 12.35
CA ALA A 38 -18.87 -0.50 12.00
C ALA A 38 -18.66 -0.58 10.49
N PRO A 39 -18.53 0.55 9.77
CA PRO A 39 -18.28 0.52 8.33
C PRO A 39 -16.92 -0.13 8.02
N ALA A 40 -16.83 -0.82 6.88
CA ALA A 40 -15.58 -1.42 6.43
C ALA A 40 -14.48 -0.35 6.28
N ILE A 41 -13.27 -0.69 6.72
CA ILE A 41 -12.08 0.11 6.48
C ILE A 41 -11.71 -0.04 4.99
N GLN A 42 -11.52 1.09 4.32
CA GLN A 42 -11.32 1.19 2.87
C GLN A 42 -9.87 1.58 2.59
N CYS A 43 -8.95 0.62 2.71
CA CYS A 43 -7.55 0.83 2.33
C CYS A 43 -7.35 0.55 0.83
N VAL A 44 -6.36 1.21 0.24
CA VAL A 44 -5.94 1.01 -1.15
C VAL A 44 -4.42 0.99 -1.24
N ALA A 45 -3.92 0.22 -2.20
CA ALA A 45 -2.53 0.26 -2.64
C ALA A 45 -2.46 0.92 -4.02
N VAL A 46 -1.68 1.99 -4.15
CA VAL A 46 -1.46 2.69 -5.41
C VAL A 46 -0.08 2.31 -5.93
N VAL A 47 -0.02 1.85 -7.18
CA VAL A 47 1.22 1.44 -7.86
C VAL A 47 1.33 2.05 -9.25
N GLY A 48 2.57 2.23 -9.73
CA GLY A 48 2.84 2.78 -11.05
C GLY A 48 3.16 4.28 -11.05
N ASP A 49 2.87 5.02 -9.97
CA ASP A 49 3.29 6.42 -9.83
C ASP A 49 4.83 6.56 -9.80
N GLN A 50 5.50 5.60 -9.17
CA GLN A 50 6.96 5.53 -9.08
C GLN A 50 7.40 4.07 -9.25
N PRO A 51 8.43 3.78 -10.06
CA PRO A 51 8.93 2.42 -10.25
C PRO A 51 9.36 1.79 -8.92
N GLY A 52 8.95 0.53 -8.68
CA GLY A 52 9.31 -0.20 -7.46
C GLY A 52 8.74 0.36 -6.15
N VAL A 53 7.81 1.33 -6.22
CA VAL A 53 7.20 1.97 -5.04
C VAL A 53 5.70 1.71 -5.01
N VAL A 54 5.20 1.42 -3.82
CA VAL A 54 3.77 1.28 -3.52
C VAL A 54 3.38 2.31 -2.47
N VAL A 55 2.27 3.00 -2.70
CA VAL A 55 1.65 3.89 -1.70
C VAL A 55 0.45 3.20 -1.09
N ILE A 56 0.50 2.94 0.22
CA ILE A 56 -0.65 2.45 0.99
C ILE A 56 -1.37 3.66 1.58
N THR A 57 -2.67 3.79 1.33
CA THR A 57 -3.49 4.91 1.82
C THR A 57 -4.97 4.52 1.92
N GLY A 58 -5.84 5.45 2.26
CA GLY A 58 -7.29 5.25 2.24
C GLY A 58 -7.93 5.57 0.88
N GLY A 59 -8.99 4.84 0.56
CA GLY A 59 -9.70 4.95 -0.72
C GLY A 59 -10.69 6.11 -0.84
N LYS A 60 -10.83 6.96 0.19
CA LYS A 60 -11.66 8.18 0.15
C LYS A 60 -10.84 9.39 -0.31
N PRO A 61 -11.50 10.47 -0.78
CA PRO A 61 -10.80 11.69 -1.20
C PRO A 61 -9.80 12.17 -0.13
N GLY A 62 -8.59 12.53 -0.57
CA GLY A 62 -7.51 12.97 0.33
C GLY A 62 -6.75 11.84 1.05
N GLY A 63 -6.94 10.57 0.65
CA GLY A 63 -6.24 9.42 1.25
C GLY A 63 -6.87 8.91 2.54
N TRP A 64 -8.11 9.30 2.83
CA TRP A 64 -8.83 8.90 4.04
C TRP A 64 -9.51 7.54 3.90
N GLY A 65 -9.83 6.91 5.03
CA GLY A 65 -10.60 5.65 5.05
C GLY A 65 -9.77 4.40 5.33
N CYS A 66 -8.44 4.50 5.37
CA CYS A 66 -7.58 3.49 5.99
C CYS A 66 -7.30 3.85 7.46
N MET A 67 -6.79 2.90 8.23
CA MET A 67 -6.45 3.11 9.63
C MET A 67 -5.22 4.02 9.78
N LEU A 68 -5.33 5.07 10.57
CA LEU A 68 -4.21 5.95 10.89
C LEU A 68 -3.19 5.22 11.75
N THR A 69 -1.91 5.49 11.57
CA THR A 69 -0.82 4.85 12.35
C THR A 69 -0.78 3.32 12.26
N ALA A 70 -1.50 2.71 11.33
CA ALA A 70 -1.53 1.26 11.20
C ALA A 70 -0.18 0.70 10.73
N PRO A 71 0.33 -0.35 11.38
CA PRO A 71 1.49 -1.08 10.91
C PRO A 71 1.21 -1.73 9.55
N VAL A 72 2.19 -1.60 8.66
CA VAL A 72 2.20 -2.19 7.33
C VAL A 72 3.40 -3.13 7.25
N GLN A 73 3.17 -4.38 6.87
CA GLN A 73 4.21 -5.36 6.60
C GLN A 73 4.13 -5.77 5.13
N TRP A 74 5.26 -6.12 4.53
CA TRP A 74 5.28 -6.54 3.15
C TRP A 74 6.37 -7.57 2.86
N VAL A 75 6.12 -8.33 1.79
CA VAL A 75 7.09 -9.26 1.19
C VAL A 75 7.02 -9.17 -0.33
N ASN A 76 8.16 -9.02 -0.98
CA ASN A 76 8.32 -9.21 -2.41
C ASN A 76 8.61 -10.68 -2.68
N LEU A 77 7.62 -11.40 -3.21
CA LEU A 77 7.69 -12.83 -3.48
C LEU A 77 8.67 -13.16 -4.62
N SER A 78 8.98 -12.19 -5.48
CA SER A 78 9.91 -12.37 -6.59
C SER A 78 11.38 -12.30 -6.15
N THR A 79 11.69 -11.57 -5.08
CA THR A 79 13.07 -11.35 -4.61
C THR A 79 13.35 -11.88 -3.21
N GLY A 80 12.30 -12.20 -2.43
CA GLY A 80 12.41 -12.53 -1.01
C GLY A 80 12.62 -11.33 -0.09
N ALA A 81 12.67 -10.09 -0.63
CA ALA A 81 12.79 -8.89 0.18
C ALA A 81 11.55 -8.71 1.07
N THR A 82 11.75 -8.24 2.30
CA THR A 82 10.69 -7.98 3.27
C THR A 82 10.91 -6.64 3.95
N GLY A 83 9.84 -6.10 4.53
CA GLY A 83 9.97 -4.90 5.35
C GLY A 83 8.70 -4.57 6.11
N ALA A 84 8.81 -3.53 6.92
CA ALA A 84 7.71 -2.99 7.69
C ALA A 84 7.77 -1.46 7.70
N THR A 85 6.61 -0.83 7.79
CA THR A 85 6.47 0.61 7.97
C THR A 85 5.16 0.89 8.72
N ARG A 86 4.80 2.17 8.84
CA ARG A 86 3.56 2.60 9.47
C ARG A 86 2.90 3.70 8.65
N LEU A 87 1.58 3.65 8.56
CA LEU A 87 0.77 4.75 8.02
C LEU A 87 0.98 6.03 8.84
N SER A 88 0.98 7.17 8.17
CA SER A 88 0.94 8.48 8.83
C SER A 88 -0.40 8.68 9.58
N ASP A 89 -0.42 9.61 10.54
CA ASP A 89 -1.64 10.08 11.19
C ASP A 89 -2.42 11.12 10.38
N GLY A 90 -1.86 11.58 9.25
CA GLY A 90 -2.51 12.55 8.39
C GLY A 90 -2.48 13.99 8.91
N LEU A 91 -1.69 14.28 9.97
CA LEU A 91 -1.68 15.59 10.63
C LEU A 91 -0.60 16.52 10.06
N ASN A 92 -0.72 17.82 10.33
CA ASN A 92 0.29 18.85 10.02
C ASN A 92 0.68 18.94 8.53
N GLY A 93 -0.26 18.68 7.63
CA GLY A 93 -0.02 18.71 6.17
C GLY A 93 0.68 17.45 5.64
N ILE A 94 0.88 16.43 6.47
CA ILE A 94 1.40 15.13 6.07
C ILE A 94 0.22 14.27 5.60
N PRO A 95 0.24 13.70 4.39
CA PRO A 95 -0.83 12.82 3.93
C PRO A 95 -0.95 11.54 4.78
N ALA A 96 -2.17 11.02 4.94
CA ALA A 96 -2.47 9.76 5.63
C ALA A 96 -2.10 8.55 4.77
N GLN A 97 -0.80 8.36 4.52
CA GLN A 97 -0.28 7.29 3.67
C GLN A 97 1.06 6.75 4.16
N ALA A 98 1.48 5.63 3.58
CA ALA A 98 2.83 5.08 3.70
C ALA A 98 3.38 4.77 2.30
N SER A 99 4.51 5.36 1.94
CA SER A 99 5.24 5.01 0.72
C SER A 99 6.27 3.93 1.02
N VAL A 100 6.26 2.85 0.24
CA VAL A 100 7.09 1.67 0.47
C VAL A 100 7.87 1.34 -0.78
N ASN A 101 9.21 1.30 -0.68
CA ASN A 101 10.06 0.82 -1.76
C ASN A 101 10.20 -0.70 -1.62
N THR A 102 9.46 -1.42 -2.47
CA THR A 102 9.44 -2.89 -2.47
C THR A 102 10.28 -3.51 -3.58
N GLY A 103 10.74 -2.68 -4.51
CA GLY A 103 11.24 -3.11 -5.82
C GLY A 103 10.12 -3.64 -6.71
N ALA A 104 10.47 -3.93 -7.97
CA ALA A 104 9.57 -4.53 -8.93
C ALA A 104 9.29 -6.01 -8.61
N GLY A 105 8.14 -6.52 -9.02
CA GLY A 105 7.76 -7.92 -8.86
C GLY A 105 6.42 -8.11 -8.14
N GLN A 106 6.13 -9.35 -7.76
CA GLN A 106 4.89 -9.69 -7.06
C GLN A 106 5.05 -9.45 -5.56
N VAL A 107 4.22 -8.56 -5.01
CA VAL A 107 4.32 -8.10 -3.63
C VAL A 107 3.03 -8.39 -2.88
N VAL A 108 3.18 -8.84 -1.63
CA VAL A 108 2.09 -8.98 -0.68
C VAL A 108 2.26 -7.94 0.41
N PHE A 109 1.20 -7.21 0.68
CA PHE A 109 1.08 -6.31 1.82
C PHE A 109 0.11 -6.86 2.85
N MET A 110 0.38 -6.58 4.12
CA MET A 110 -0.53 -6.79 5.24
C MET A 110 -0.62 -5.49 6.03
N VAL A 111 -1.84 -5.05 6.32
CA VAL A 111 -2.12 -3.89 7.17
C VAL A 111 -2.92 -4.36 8.37
N SER A 112 -2.36 -4.12 9.55
CA SER A 112 -2.92 -4.57 10.83
C SER A 112 -3.38 -3.37 11.66
N SER A 113 -4.17 -3.64 12.69
CA SER A 113 -4.59 -2.61 13.65
C SER A 113 -3.40 -1.96 14.37
N PRO A 114 -3.40 -0.64 14.60
CA PRO A 114 -2.41 0.04 15.43
C PRO A 114 -2.56 -0.27 16.92
N SER A 115 -3.73 -0.72 17.35
CA SER A 115 -4.00 -1.17 18.72
C SER A 115 -4.23 -2.68 18.74
N SER A 116 -4.13 -3.31 19.93
CA SER A 116 -4.59 -4.69 20.16
C SER A 116 -6.09 -4.89 19.92
N ALA A 117 -6.79 -3.88 19.41
CA ALA A 117 -8.14 -4.00 18.90
C ALA A 117 -8.21 -5.09 17.84
N THR A 118 -9.27 -5.85 17.98
CA THR A 118 -9.52 -7.07 17.28
C THR A 118 -10.13 -6.70 15.92
N VAL A 119 -9.31 -6.45 14.91
CA VAL A 119 -9.74 -6.41 13.51
C VAL A 119 -8.90 -7.40 12.71
N THR A 120 -9.54 -8.05 11.76
CA THR A 120 -8.84 -8.98 10.87
C THR A 120 -7.91 -8.17 9.96
N PRO A 121 -6.59 -8.45 9.93
CA PRO A 121 -5.68 -7.73 9.04
C PRO A 121 -6.15 -7.77 7.59
N GLY A 122 -6.05 -6.63 6.91
CA GLY A 122 -6.26 -6.59 5.46
C GLY A 122 -4.96 -6.96 4.75
N PHE A 123 -5.08 -7.63 3.60
CA PHE A 123 -3.94 -7.93 2.76
C PHE A 123 -4.24 -7.62 1.29
N ALA A 124 -3.20 -7.28 0.55
CA ALA A 124 -3.26 -7.07 -0.88
C ALA A 124 -2.11 -7.81 -1.56
N THR A 125 -2.39 -8.47 -2.67
CA THR A 125 -1.37 -9.06 -3.53
C THR A 125 -1.44 -8.36 -4.88
N LEU A 126 -0.33 -7.80 -5.32
CA LEU A 126 -0.27 -6.97 -6.51
C LEU A 126 1.10 -7.06 -7.18
N TYR A 127 1.15 -6.69 -8.45
CA TYR A 127 2.39 -6.55 -9.20
C TYR A 127 2.87 -5.11 -9.15
N VAL A 128 4.14 -4.90 -8.80
CA VAL A 128 4.80 -3.61 -8.80
C VAL A 128 5.70 -3.53 -10.05
N PRO A 129 5.46 -2.57 -10.95
CA PRO A 129 6.29 -2.36 -12.12
C PRO A 129 7.67 -1.76 -11.79
#